data_AF-A0AAV5WPV7-F1
#
_entry.id   AF-A0AAV5WPV7-F1
#
_cell.length_a   1.000
_cell.length_b   1.000
_cell.length_c   1.000
_cell.angle_alpha   90.00
_cell.angle_beta   90.00
_cell.angle_gamma   90.00
#
_symmetry.space_group_name_H-M   'P 1'
#
loop_
_entity.id
_entity.type
_entity.pdbx_description
1 polymer ?
#
loop_
_entity_poly.entity_id
_entity_poly.type
_entity_poly.pdbx_seq_one_letter_code
_entity_poly.pdbx_strand_id
1 'polypeptide(L)'
;EIKRFMSRTPNDDEITKKRYPFEVLSTRKGETAIRVTPIDENSKGESKMFSPEQISAYILGYMKALARGALGDEVKDAVITVPANFNNAQRQATKDAGEMAGLNVLRIINEPTAAA
;
A
#
# COMPACT_ATOMS: atom_id res chain seq x y z
N GLU A 1 -6.21 -5.47 -3.78
CA GLU A 1 -5.36 -5.57 -4.99
C GLU A 1 -3.94 -5.01 -4.85
N ILE A 2 -3.72 -3.75 -4.45
CA ILE A 2 -2.37 -3.13 -4.39
C ILE A 2 -1.36 -3.91 -3.53
N LYS A 3 -1.83 -4.54 -2.43
CA LYS A 3 -1.02 -5.43 -1.58
C LYS A 3 -0.26 -6.50 -2.38
N ARG A 4 -0.79 -6.96 -3.52
CA ARG A 4 -0.14 -7.96 -4.39
C ARG A 4 1.09 -7.43 -5.13
N PHE A 5 1.29 -6.12 -5.21
CA PHE A 5 2.39 -5.49 -5.93
C PHE A 5 3.57 -5.13 -5.01
N MET A 6 3.38 -5.24 -3.69
CA MET A 6 4.39 -4.88 -2.68
C MET A 6 5.68 -5.67 -2.91
N SER A 7 6.81 -4.96 -3.03
CA SER A 7 8.14 -5.55 -3.25
C SER A 7 8.23 -6.55 -4.43
N ARG A 8 7.39 -6.39 -5.46
CA ARG A 8 7.43 -7.21 -6.68
C ARG A 8 7.81 -6.38 -7.90
N THR A 9 8.35 -7.04 -8.92
CA THR A 9 8.67 -6.40 -10.20
C THR A 9 7.49 -6.52 -11.17
N PRO A 10 7.40 -5.66 -12.21
CA PRO A 10 6.27 -5.69 -13.15
C PRO A 10 6.11 -7.02 -13.91
N ASN A 11 7.21 -7.80 -14.02
CA ASN A 11 7.24 -9.08 -14.72
C ASN A 11 6.94 -10.27 -13.80
N ASP A 12 6.66 -10.04 -12.52
CA ASP A 12 6.31 -11.11 -11.60
C ASP A 12 5.04 -11.83 -12.07
N ASP A 13 5.10 -13.16 -12.11
CA ASP A 13 4.00 -14.06 -12.47
C ASP A 13 2.68 -13.73 -11.78
N GLU A 14 2.73 -13.33 -10.51
CA GLU A 14 1.54 -12.96 -9.74
C GLU A 14 0.88 -11.67 -10.22
N ILE A 15 1.66 -10.77 -10.82
CA ILE A 15 1.17 -9.53 -11.41
C ILE A 15 0.66 -9.81 -12.82
N THR A 16 1.46 -10.51 -13.65
CA THR A 16 1.16 -10.71 -15.08
C THR A 16 -0.03 -11.63 -15.35
N LYS A 17 -0.38 -12.53 -14.42
CA LYS A 17 -1.51 -13.46 -14.57
C LYS A 17 -2.91 -12.81 -14.54
N LYS A 18 -3.01 -11.53 -14.19
CA LYS A 18 -4.31 -10.82 -14.10
C LYS A 18 -4.32 -9.53 -14.91
N ARG A 19 -5.51 -9.15 -15.38
CA ARG A 19 -5.76 -7.82 -15.94
C ARG A 19 -6.28 -6.89 -14.86
N TYR A 20 -5.75 -5.68 -14.83
CA TYR A 20 -6.13 -4.63 -13.90
C TYR A 20 -6.72 -3.44 -14.66
N PRO A 21 -7.63 -2.67 -14.03
CA PRO A 21 -8.21 -1.46 -14.64
C PRO A 21 -7.24 -0.27 -14.63
N PHE A 22 -5.99 -0.47 -14.21
CA PHE A 22 -4.93 0.53 -14.13
C PHE A 22 -3.66 0.02 -14.81
N GLU A 23 -2.85 0.95 -15.28
CA GLU A 23 -1.60 0.65 -15.97
C GLU A 23 -0.46 0.40 -14.97
N VAL A 24 0.23 -0.72 -15.15
CA VAL A 24 1.39 -1.13 -14.38
C VAL A 24 2.63 -0.88 -15.23
N LEU A 25 3.59 -0.14 -14.69
CA LEU A 25 4.78 0.35 -15.36
C LEU A 25 6.04 -0.13 -14.63
N SER A 26 7.16 -0.20 -15.38
CA SER A 26 8.49 -0.37 -14.79
C SER A 26 9.17 0.99 -14.63
N THR A 27 9.71 1.27 -13.45
CA THR A 27 10.61 2.42 -13.26
C THR A 27 11.94 2.17 -13.96
N ARG A 28 12.76 3.22 -14.08
CA ARG A 28 14.14 3.11 -14.60
C ARG A 28 15.03 2.17 -13.77
N LYS A 29 14.64 1.88 -12.52
CA LYS A 29 15.33 0.96 -11.61
C LYS A 29 14.78 -0.48 -11.67
N GLY A 30 13.79 -0.75 -12.52
CA GLY A 30 13.14 -2.07 -12.62
C GLY A 30 12.06 -2.31 -11.56
N GLU A 31 11.67 -1.29 -10.80
CA GLU A 31 10.65 -1.38 -9.76
C GLU A 31 9.25 -1.20 -10.36
N THR A 32 8.23 -1.69 -9.66
CA THR A 32 6.85 -1.50 -10.08
C THR A 32 6.36 -0.10 -9.77
N ALA A 33 5.73 0.54 -10.76
CA ALA A 33 4.96 1.76 -10.60
C ALA A 33 3.55 1.57 -11.16
N ILE A 34 2.58 2.28 -10.59
CA ILE A 34 1.20 2.28 -11.04
C ILE A 34 0.86 3.70 -11.47
N ARG A 35 0.34 3.86 -12.69
CA ARG A 35 -0.13 5.15 -13.18
C ARG A 35 -1.53 5.40 -12.62
N VAL A 36 -1.66 6.50 -11.88
CA VAL A 36 -2.93 6.94 -11.31
C VAL A 36 -3.17 8.38 -11.72
N THR A 37 -4.38 8.67 -12.19
CA THR A 37 -4.85 10.04 -12.40
C THR A 37 -5.69 10.44 -11.19
N PRO A 38 -5.18 11.30 -10.28
CA PRO A 38 -5.94 11.72 -9.12
C PRO A 38 -7.18 12.51 -9.54
N ILE A 39 -8.28 12.35 -8.80
CA ILE A 39 -9.57 13.03 -9.04
C ILE A 39 -9.67 14.29 -8.15
N ASP A 40 -8.55 14.85 -7.72
CA ASP A 40 -8.54 16.08 -6.94
C ASP A 40 -8.41 17.32 -7.83
N GLU A 41 -8.99 18.43 -7.35
CA GLU A 41 -9.06 19.73 -8.01
C GLU A 41 -7.66 20.28 -8.38
N ASN A 42 -6.65 19.88 -7.61
CA ASN A 42 -5.27 20.37 -7.71
C ASN A 42 -4.43 19.58 -8.72
N SER A 43 -4.83 18.36 -9.05
CA SER A 43 -4.07 17.46 -9.92
C SER A 43 -4.29 17.73 -11.40
N LYS A 44 -5.22 18.63 -11.77
CA LYS A 44 -5.49 19.07 -13.16
C LYS A 44 -5.71 17.92 -14.16
N GLY A 45 -6.09 16.73 -13.69
CA GLY A 45 -6.23 15.53 -14.52
C GLY A 45 -4.89 14.95 -15.01
N GLU A 46 -3.75 15.37 -14.46
CA GLU A 46 -2.44 14.84 -14.81
C GLU A 46 -2.20 13.48 -14.15
N SER A 47 -1.86 12.47 -14.96
CA SER A 47 -1.46 11.16 -14.46
C SER A 47 -0.09 11.24 -13.75
N LYS A 48 -0.02 10.66 -12.57
CA LYS A 48 1.20 10.52 -11.78
C LYS A 48 1.54 9.04 -11.59
N MET A 49 2.81 8.74 -11.42
CA MET A 49 3.29 7.39 -11.11
C MET A 49 3.48 7.27 -9.62
N PHE A 50 2.95 6.19 -9.04
CA PHE A 50 3.11 5.88 -7.62
C PHE A 50 3.65 4.47 -7.44
N SER A 51 4.47 4.26 -6.43
CA SER A 51 4.85 2.91 -6.02
C SER A 51 3.68 2.21 -5.30
N PRO A 52 3.65 0.87 -5.26
CA PRO A 52 2.69 0.11 -4.46
C PRO A 52 2.65 0.53 -2.99
N GLU A 53 3.82 0.84 -2.42
CA GLU A 53 3.97 1.30 -1.04
C GLU A 53 3.34 2.68 -0.84
N GLN A 54 3.54 3.61 -1.78
CA GLN A 54 2.91 4.94 -1.73
C GLN A 54 1.39 4.84 -1.81
N ILE A 55 0.85 4.02 -2.72
CA ILE A 55 -0.60 3.80 -2.81
C ILE A 55 -1.13 3.16 -1.52
N SER A 56 -0.40 2.20 -0.97
CA SER A 56 -0.76 1.58 0.31
C SER A 56 -0.74 2.60 1.45
N ALA A 57 0.22 3.52 1.46
CA ALA A 57 0.27 4.62 2.43
C ALA A 57 -0.93 5.55 2.32
N TYR A 58 -1.38 5.89 1.10
CA TYR A 58 -2.62 6.67 0.92
C TYR A 58 -3.85 5.94 1.48
N ILE A 59 -3.97 4.63 1.25
CA ILE A 59 -5.05 3.81 1.80
C ILE A 59 -4.99 3.80 3.34
N LEU A 60 -3.81 3.57 3.91
CA LEU A 60 -3.62 3.56 5.37
C LEU A 60 -3.89 4.94 5.99
N GLY A 61 -3.51 6.03 5.31
CA GLY A 61 -3.81 7.40 5.72
C GLY A 61 -5.32 7.68 5.73
N TYR A 62 -6.05 7.20 4.72
CA TYR A 62 -7.51 7.28 4.70
C TYR A 62 -8.15 6.48 5.85
N MET A 63 -7.69 5.26 6.10
CA MET A 63 -8.17 4.43 7.22
C MET A 63 -7.88 5.09 8.58
N LYS A 64 -6.69 5.69 8.75
CA LYS A 64 -6.33 6.48 9.94
C LYS A 64 -7.27 7.66 10.13
N ALA A 65 -7.61 8.39 9.07
CA ALA A 65 -8.53 9.52 9.13
C ALA A 65 -9.95 9.09 9.54
N LEU A 66 -10.44 7.97 8.99
CA LEU A 66 -11.72 7.38 9.41
C LEU A 66 -11.73 6.97 10.88
N ALA A 67 -10.68 6.27 11.34
CA ALA A 67 -10.55 5.85 12.73
C ALA A 67 -10.49 7.06 13.68
N ARG A 68 -9.73 8.10 13.33
CA ARG A 68 -9.69 9.37 14.07
C ARG A 68 -11.08 10.01 14.16
N GLY A 69 -11.83 10.04 13.06
CA GLY A 69 -13.19 10.59 13.04
C GLY A 69 -14.17 9.80 13.93
N ALA A 70 -14.03 8.48 13.98
CA ALA A 70 -14.86 7.63 14.82
C ALA A 70 -14.50 7.71 16.31
N LEU A 71 -13.21 7.83 16.65
CA LEU A 71 -12.72 7.88 18.03
C LEU A 71 -12.77 9.29 18.64
N GLY A 72 -12.73 10.33 17.81
CA GLY A 72 -12.61 11.72 18.25
C GLY A 72 -11.20 12.09 18.76
N ASP A 73 -10.23 11.20 18.61
CA ASP A 73 -8.86 11.35 19.11
C ASP A 73 -7.82 10.88 18.08
N GLU A 74 -6.57 11.32 18.26
CA GLU A 74 -5.45 11.05 17.37
C GLU A 74 -5.05 9.56 17.37
N VAL A 75 -5.03 8.95 16.17
CA VAL A 75 -4.55 7.58 15.99
C VAL A 75 -3.07 7.60 15.60
N LYS A 76 -2.20 7.16 16.52
CA LYS A 76 -0.74 7.13 16.30
C LYS A 76 -0.21 5.74 16.04
N ASP A 77 -0.58 4.79 16.89
CA ASP A 77 -0.01 3.44 16.89
C ASP A 77 -0.90 2.47 16.12
N ALA A 78 -0.28 1.55 15.38
CA ALA A 78 -1.01 0.54 14.61
C ALA A 78 -0.30 -0.82 14.59
N VAL A 79 -1.11 -1.88 14.52
CA VAL A 79 -0.70 -3.23 14.14
C VAL A 79 -1.33 -3.54 12.79
N ILE A 80 -0.53 -3.97 11.82
CA ILE A 80 -0.99 -4.19 10.44
C ILE A 80 -0.88 -5.68 10.10
N THR A 81 -1.93 -6.23 9.48
CA THR A 81 -1.98 -7.63 9.08
C THR A 81 -1.43 -7.84 7.65
N VAL A 82 -0.78 -8.98 7.42
CA VAL A 82 -0.28 -9.40 6.09
C VAL A 82 -0.62 -10.87 5.80
N PRO A 83 -0.71 -11.27 4.51
CA PRO A 83 -0.87 -12.67 4.14
C PRO A 83 0.22 -13.55 4.73
N ALA A 84 -0.11 -14.79 5.05
CA ALA A 84 0.86 -15.73 5.64
C ALA A 84 2.05 -16.01 4.71
N ASN A 85 1.87 -15.91 3.40
CA ASN A 85 2.91 -16.13 2.39
C ASN A 85 3.78 -14.90 2.11
N PHE A 86 3.58 -13.78 2.82
CA PHE A 86 4.46 -12.61 2.67
C PHE A 86 5.86 -12.88 3.20
N ASN A 87 6.84 -12.68 2.33
CA ASN A 87 8.25 -12.73 2.70
C ASN A 87 8.67 -11.47 3.49
N ASN A 88 9.91 -11.45 3.99
CA ASN A 88 10.40 -10.35 4.82
C ASN A 88 10.43 -8.99 4.09
N ALA A 89 10.74 -8.98 2.79
CA ALA A 89 10.77 -7.74 2.00
C ALA A 89 9.37 -7.14 1.85
N GLN A 90 8.36 -7.97 1.63
CA GLN A 90 6.95 -7.54 1.53
C GLN A 90 6.39 -7.06 2.87
N ARG A 91 6.83 -7.67 3.98
CA ARG A 91 6.52 -7.20 5.34
C ARG A 91 7.13 -5.83 5.61
N GLN A 92 8.40 -5.64 5.23
CA GLN A 92 9.07 -4.36 5.39
C GLN A 92 8.38 -3.28 4.56
N ALA A 93 8.08 -3.56 3.28
CA ALA A 93 7.35 -2.64 2.42
C ALA A 93 5.97 -2.25 3.01
N THR A 94 5.29 -3.19 3.67
CA THR A 94 4.01 -2.91 4.37
C THR A 94 4.22 -2.00 5.59
N LYS A 95 5.31 -2.22 6.34
CA LYS A 95 5.69 -1.37 7.47
C LYS A 95 6.02 0.06 7.00
N ASP A 96 6.83 0.18 5.95
CA ASP A 96 7.22 1.46 5.36
C ASP A 96 5.99 2.24 4.86
N ALA A 97 5.00 1.55 4.28
CA ALA A 97 3.73 2.16 3.91
C ALA A 97 2.95 2.71 5.12
N GLY A 98 2.98 2.01 6.25
CA GLY A 98 2.39 2.49 7.50
C GLY A 98 3.11 3.72 8.07
N GLU A 99 4.44 3.71 8.04
CA GLU A 99 5.26 4.85 8.46
C GLU A 99 5.01 6.08 7.56
N MET A 100 4.93 5.88 6.24
CA MET A 100 4.56 6.94 5.27
C MET A 100 3.15 7.49 5.51
N ALA A 101 2.23 6.68 6.05
CA ALA A 101 0.89 7.13 6.46
C ALA A 101 0.89 7.89 7.80
N GLY A 102 2.06 8.05 8.43
CA GLY A 102 2.21 8.66 9.75
C GLY A 102 1.68 7.79 10.88
N LEU A 103 1.74 6.47 10.73
CA LEU A 103 1.45 5.50 11.78
C LEU A 103 2.76 4.96 12.36
N ASN A 104 2.82 4.84 13.68
CA ASN A 104 3.84 4.07 14.37
C ASN A 104 3.46 2.58 14.31
N VAL A 105 4.11 1.84 13.42
CA VAL A 105 3.79 0.42 13.18
C VAL A 105 4.46 -0.44 14.25
N LEU A 106 3.70 -0.77 15.30
CA LEU A 106 4.17 -1.57 16.43
C LEU A 106 4.49 -3.01 16.02
N ARG A 107 3.68 -3.60 15.13
CA ARG A 107 3.86 -4.98 14.70
C ARG A 107 3.22 -5.24 13.35
N ILE A 108 3.86 -6.12 12.58
CA ILE A 108 3.27 -6.78 11.42
C ILE A 108 2.89 -8.20 11.83
N ILE A 109 1.62 -8.56 11.72
CA ILE A 109 1.11 -9.89 12.11
C ILE A 109 0.50 -10.63 10.91
N ASN A 110 0.43 -11.95 10.98
CA ASN A 110 -0.20 -12.74 9.94
C ASN A 110 -1.72 -12.63 10.07
N GLU A 111 -2.43 -12.47 8.96
CA GLU A 111 -3.89 -12.51 8.90
C GLU A 111 -4.50 -13.73 9.65
N PRO A 112 -4.05 -14.99 9.46
CA PRO A 112 -4.59 -16.11 10.21
C PRO A 112 -4.33 -16.03 11.72
N THR A 113 -3.21 -15.43 12.14
CA THR A 113 -2.89 -15.22 13.57
C THR A 113 -3.73 -14.11 14.17
N ALA A 114 -4.14 -13.12 13.38
CA ALA A 114 -5.01 -12.04 13.83
C ALA A 114 -6.48 -12.47 13.96
N ALA A 115 -6.88 -13.50 13.22
CA ALA A 115 -8.26 -14.00 13.17
C ALA A 115 -8.54 -15.12 14.19
N ALA A 116 -7.49 -15.83 14.64
CA ALA A 116 -7.58 -16.87 15.67
C ALA A 116 -7.76 -16.26 17.06
#